data_AF-Q84EJ1-F1
#
_entry.id   AF-Q84EJ1-F1
#
_cell.length_a   1.000
_cell.length_b   1.000
_cell.length_c   1.000
_cell.angle_alpha   90.00
_cell.angle_beta   90.00
_cell.angle_gamma   90.00
#
_symmetry.space_group_name_H-M   'P 1'
#
loop_
_entity.id
_entity.type
_entity.pdbx_description
1 polymer ?
#
loop_
_entity_poly.entity_id
_entity_poly.type
_entity_poly.pdbx_seq_one_letter_code
_entity_poly.pdbx_strand_id
1 'polypeptide(L)'
;NKTKTVAIFINQLREKVGVMFGNPETTTGGRALKFYASVRMDVRGNTQIKGTGDKKDQNVGKETKVKIVKNKVAPPFKEAVVEIMYGEGISRTGELIEIGSNLGIIQKAGAWYSYNGE
;
A
#
# COMPACT_ATOMS: atom_id res chain seq x y z
N ASN A 1 25.42 -2.07 -11.87
CA ASN A 1 24.80 -0.81 -11.41
C ASN A 1 25.80 0.31 -11.59
N LYS A 2 25.72 1.10 -12.67
CA LYS A 2 26.78 2.08 -13.00
C LYS A 2 26.53 3.47 -12.38
N THR A 3 25.28 3.86 -12.10
CA THR A 3 24.92 5.24 -11.71
C THR A 3 24.17 5.37 -10.38
N LYS A 4 23.96 4.27 -9.63
CA LYS A 4 23.16 4.25 -8.37
C LYS A 4 21.79 4.96 -8.48
N THR A 5 21.20 5.00 -9.67
CA THR A 5 19.92 5.68 -9.93
C THR A 5 18.75 4.72 -9.78
N VAL A 6 17.66 5.17 -9.16
CA VAL A 6 16.37 4.46 -9.13
C VAL A 6 15.42 5.14 -10.11
N ALA A 7 14.86 4.37 -11.04
CA ALA A 7 13.82 4.83 -11.95
C ALA A 7 12.46 4.29 -11.52
N ILE A 8 11.51 5.19 -11.27
CA ILE A 8 10.15 4.86 -10.84
C ILE A 8 9.19 5.19 -11.97
N PHE A 9 8.38 4.21 -12.37
CA PHE A 9 7.36 4.36 -13.41
C PHE A 9 5.99 4.14 -12.79
N ILE A 10 5.15 5.18 -12.84
CA ILE A 10 3.73 5.08 -12.46
C ILE A 10 2.96 4.63 -13.70
N ASN A 11 2.12 3.61 -13.54
CA ASN A 11 1.33 3.07 -14.63
C ASN A 11 -0.13 2.90 -14.19
N GLN A 12 -1.03 3.06 -15.16
CA GLN A 12 -2.46 2.93 -14.93
C GLN A 12 -2.95 1.55 -15.38
N LEU A 13 -4.00 1.06 -14.73
CA LEU A 13 -4.72 -0.11 -15.18
C LEU A 13 -5.66 0.27 -16.35
N ARG A 14 -5.82 -0.68 -17.27
CA ARG A 14 -6.78 -0.66 -18.38
C ARG A 14 -7.40 -2.04 -18.48
N GLU A 15 -8.61 -2.09 -19.00
CA GLU A 15 -9.24 -3.36 -19.37
C GLU A 15 -8.88 -3.70 -20.81
N LYS A 16 -8.51 -4.96 -21.03
CA LYS A 16 -8.29 -5.46 -22.39
C LYS A 16 -9.60 -6.00 -22.96
N VAL A 17 -10.14 -5.32 -23.96
CA VAL A 17 -11.35 -5.75 -24.68
C VAL A 17 -11.12 -7.13 -25.31
N GLY A 18 -12.10 -8.02 -25.16
CA GLY A 18 -12.09 -9.35 -25.79
C GLY A 18 -11.47 -10.49 -24.96
N VAL A 19 -11.17 -10.28 -23.68
CA VAL A 19 -10.76 -11.35 -22.76
C VAL A 19 -12.01 -12.03 -22.18
N MET A 20 -12.29 -13.27 -22.61
CA MET A 20 -13.44 -14.05 -22.12
C MET A 20 -13.13 -14.88 -20.86
N PHE A 21 -11.84 -15.06 -20.51
CA PHE A 21 -11.42 -15.83 -19.33
C PHE A 21 -10.13 -15.25 -18.71
N GLY A 22 -10.05 -15.24 -17.38
CA GLY A 22 -8.92 -14.70 -16.61
C GLY A 22 -9.05 -13.22 -16.23
N ASN A 23 -7.99 -12.62 -15.65
CA ASN A 23 -8.00 -11.22 -15.25
C ASN A 23 -7.88 -10.30 -16.49
N PRO A 24 -8.90 -9.46 -16.79
CA PRO A 24 -8.88 -8.55 -17.94
C PRO A 24 -7.96 -7.33 -17.76
N GLU A 25 -7.40 -7.15 -16.56
CA GLU A 25 -6.54 -6.01 -16.24
C GLU A 25 -5.18 -6.09 -16.96
N THR A 26 -4.84 -5.03 -17.67
CA THR A 26 -3.54 -4.82 -18.30
C THR A 26 -2.98 -3.44 -17.96
N THR A 27 -1.66 -3.31 -18.05
CA THR A 27 -0.95 -2.04 -17.87
C THR A 27 -0.59 -1.48 -19.25
N THR A 28 -0.56 -0.15 -19.39
CA THR A 28 -0.16 0.49 -20.66
C THR A 28 1.35 0.35 -20.91
N GLY A 29 1.81 0.68 -22.12
CA GLY A 29 3.25 0.64 -22.47
C GLY A 29 3.78 -0.75 -22.84
N GLY A 30 2.90 -1.66 -23.27
CA GLY A 30 3.29 -2.99 -23.76
C GLY A 30 3.82 -3.92 -22.66
N ARG A 31 4.72 -4.84 -23.03
CA ARG A 31 5.23 -5.89 -22.11
C ARG A 31 6.62 -5.60 -21.55
N ALA A 32 7.39 -4.69 -22.14
CA ALA A 32 8.80 -4.46 -21.78
C ALA A 32 8.96 -4.14 -20.28
N LEU A 33 8.19 -3.18 -19.77
CA LEU A 33 8.26 -2.78 -18.35
C LEU A 33 7.99 -3.95 -17.39
N LYS A 34 7.12 -4.91 -17.77
CA LYS A 34 6.84 -6.10 -16.95
C LYS A 34 8.09 -6.97 -16.79
N PHE A 35 8.98 -7.03 -17.78
CA PHE A 35 10.21 -7.85 -17.74
C PHE A 35 11.39 -7.12 -17.12
N TYR A 36 11.59 -5.85 -17.49
CA TYR A 36 12.73 -5.03 -17.05
C TYR A 36 12.61 -4.57 -15.59
N ALA A 37 11.39 -4.32 -15.09
CA ALA A 37 11.20 -3.88 -13.70
C ALA A 37 11.76 -4.92 -12.70
N SER A 38 12.57 -4.44 -11.75
CA SER A 38 13.10 -5.23 -10.63
C SER A 38 12.03 -5.49 -9.57
N VAL A 39 11.19 -4.49 -9.30
CA VAL A 39 10.06 -4.56 -8.37
C VAL A 39 8.82 -4.03 -9.07
N ARG A 40 7.68 -4.69 -8.88
CA ARG A 40 6.37 -4.19 -9.32
C ARG A 40 5.41 -4.21 -8.14
N MET A 41 4.72 -3.10 -7.96
CA MET A 41 3.75 -2.89 -6.89
C MET A 41 2.38 -2.67 -7.53
N ASP A 42 1.37 -3.40 -7.05
CA ASP A 42 -0.03 -3.13 -7.32
C ASP A 42 -0.60 -2.38 -6.12
N VAL A 43 -1.10 -1.17 -6.35
CA VAL A 43 -1.57 -0.24 -5.31
C VAL A 43 -3.06 -0.06 -5.50
N ARG A 44 -3.86 -0.54 -4.54
CA ARG A 44 -5.31 -0.43 -4.57
C ARG A 44 -5.81 0.21 -3.28
N GLY A 45 -6.61 1.26 -3.43
CA GLY A 45 -7.29 1.84 -2.28
C GLY A 45 -8.42 0.93 -1.82
N ASN A 46 -8.50 0.69 -0.52
CA ASN A 46 -9.47 -0.19 0.14
C ASN A 46 -10.59 0.65 0.78
N THR A 47 -10.46 0.96 2.08
CA THR A 47 -11.49 1.61 2.89
C THR A 47 -11.24 3.11 3.03
N GLN A 48 -12.30 3.92 3.06
CA GLN A 48 -12.18 5.35 3.37
C GLN A 48 -12.04 5.53 4.88
N ILE A 49 -11.10 6.37 5.31
CA ILE A 49 -10.89 6.71 6.72
C ILE A 49 -11.78 7.92 7.02
N LYS A 50 -12.71 7.75 7.97
CA LYS A 50 -13.58 8.83 8.45
C LYS A 50 -12.94 9.56 9.62
N GLY A 51 -13.18 10.87 9.70
CA GLY A 51 -12.71 11.66 10.82
C GLY A 51 -13.39 11.28 12.14
N THR A 52 -12.83 11.77 13.23
CA THR A 52 -13.40 11.64 14.58
C THR A 52 -13.91 12.99 15.08
N GLY A 53 -14.73 13.00 16.14
CA GLY A 53 -15.29 14.23 16.73
C GLY A 53 -16.17 15.01 15.75
N ASP A 54 -15.89 16.30 15.58
CA ASP A 54 -16.64 17.22 14.71
C ASP A 54 -16.46 16.92 13.21
N LYS A 55 -15.54 16.02 12.85
CA LYS A 55 -15.24 15.62 11.46
C LYS A 55 -15.75 14.22 11.10
N LYS A 56 -16.70 13.66 11.86
CA LYS A 56 -17.24 12.29 11.63
C LYS A 56 -17.80 12.05 10.23
N ASP A 57 -18.38 13.07 9.62
CA ASP A 57 -18.95 12.96 8.26
C ASP A 57 -17.93 13.26 7.15
N GLN A 58 -16.71 13.67 7.50
CA GLN A 58 -15.65 13.97 6.55
C GLN A 58 -14.73 12.76 6.36
N ASN A 59 -14.43 12.46 5.10
CA ASN A 59 -13.38 11.51 4.75
C ASN A 59 -12.02 12.19 4.89
N VAL A 60 -11.21 11.73 5.82
CA VAL A 60 -9.90 12.32 6.16
C VAL A 60 -8.73 11.57 5.52
N GLY A 61 -8.98 10.38 4.97
CA GLY A 61 -7.95 9.61 4.29
C GLY A 61 -8.49 8.35 3.62
N LYS A 62 -7.57 7.51 3.17
CA LYS A 62 -7.85 6.22 2.55
C LYS A 62 -6.83 5.17 2.96
N GLU A 63 -7.32 4.05 3.46
CA GLU A 63 -6.52 2.85 3.62
C GLU A 63 -6.19 2.28 2.25
N THR A 64 -4.91 2.02 2.00
CA THR A 64 -4.39 1.60 0.72
C THR A 64 -3.58 0.33 0.88
N LYS A 65 -3.92 -0.68 0.08
CA LYS A 65 -3.22 -1.96 0.04
C LYS A 65 -2.20 -1.96 -1.09
N VAL A 66 -0.95 -2.27 -0.74
CA VAL A 66 0.18 -2.37 -1.67
C VAL A 66 0.63 -3.82 -1.74
N LYS A 67 0.46 -4.46 -2.90
CA LYS A 67 0.88 -5.84 -3.15
C LYS A 67 2.12 -5.88 -4.03
N ILE A 68 3.15 -6.61 -3.61
CA ILE A 68 4.35 -6.81 -4.40
C ILE A 68 4.14 -7.94 -5.41
N VAL A 69 3.68 -7.59 -6.62
CA VAL A 69 3.36 -8.58 -7.67
C VAL A 69 4.60 -9.14 -8.39
N LYS A 70 5.75 -8.46 -8.28
CA LYS A 70 7.04 -8.96 -8.76
C LYS A 70 8.15 -8.42 -7.89
N ASN A 71 9.10 -9.28 -7.51
CA ASN A 71 10.28 -8.90 -6.77
C ASN A 71 11.47 -9.74 -7.23
N LYS A 72 12.55 -9.09 -7.68
CA LYS A 72 13.82 -9.75 -8.08
C LYS A 72 14.90 -9.71 -6.99
N VAL A 73 14.64 -9.06 -5.85
CA VAL A 73 15.65 -8.85 -4.79
C VAL A 73 15.27 -9.52 -3.47
N ALA A 74 14.00 -9.87 -3.28
CA ALA A 74 13.49 -10.55 -2.10
C ALA A 74 12.23 -11.37 -2.48
N PRO A 75 11.65 -12.16 -1.56
CA PRO A 75 10.43 -12.92 -1.86
C PRO A 75 9.28 -12.04 -2.35
N PRO A 76 8.61 -12.40 -3.47
CA PRO A 76 7.45 -11.68 -3.99
C PRO A 76 6.16 -12.00 -3.22
N PHE A 77 5.06 -11.34 -3.60
CA PHE A 77 3.69 -11.56 -3.13
C PHE A 77 3.38 -11.18 -1.68
N LYS A 78 4.29 -10.48 -1.01
CA LYS A 78 4.00 -9.78 0.24
C LYS A 78 3.05 -8.61 0.01
N GLU A 79 2.29 -8.28 1.04
CA GLU A 79 1.32 -7.20 1.06
C GLU A 79 1.64 -6.27 2.22
N ALA A 80 1.43 -4.97 2.01
CA ALA A 80 1.47 -3.95 3.06
C ALA A 80 0.16 -3.16 3.00
N VAL A 81 -0.39 -2.84 4.16
CA VAL A 81 -1.53 -1.94 4.31
C VAL A 81 -1.00 -0.65 4.88
N VAL A 82 -1.34 0.47 4.23
CA VAL A 82 -0.86 1.80 4.60
C VAL A 82 -2.03 2.78 4.62
N GLU A 83 -2.02 3.70 5.58
CA GLU A 83 -3.03 4.76 5.66
C GLU A 83 -2.51 6.02 4.95
N ILE A 84 -3.24 6.49 3.95
CA ILE A 84 -2.93 7.74 3.23
C ILE A 84 -3.92 8.81 3.68
N MET A 85 -3.44 9.76 4.48
CA MET A 85 -4.20 10.91 4.95
C MET A 85 -4.19 12.03 3.91
N TYR A 86 -5.35 12.65 3.65
CA TYR A 86 -5.44 13.70 2.64
C TYR A 86 -4.69 14.96 3.10
N GLY A 87 -3.81 15.47 2.26
CA GLY A 87 -2.98 16.64 2.55
C GLY A 87 -1.70 16.36 3.35
N GLU A 88 -1.57 15.19 3.98
CA GLU A 88 -0.40 14.82 4.78
C GLU A 88 0.42 13.67 4.16
N GLY A 89 -0.23 12.77 3.42
CA GLY A 89 0.42 11.61 2.82
C GLY A 89 0.33 10.37 3.71
N ILE A 90 1.36 9.51 3.68
CA ILE A 90 1.36 8.24 4.42
C ILE A 90 1.54 8.51 5.92
N SER A 91 0.63 7.99 6.74
CA SER A 91 0.68 8.13 8.21
C SER A 91 1.76 7.25 8.82
N ARG A 92 2.97 7.81 8.98
CA ARG A 92 4.12 7.09 9.58
C ARG A 92 3.84 6.65 11.03
N THR A 93 3.15 7.48 11.80
CA THR A 93 2.82 7.18 13.20
C THR A 93 1.78 6.07 13.30
N GLY A 94 0.77 6.07 12.42
CA GLY A 94 -0.22 5.00 12.34
C GLY A 94 0.43 3.65 12.04
N GLU A 95 1.27 3.61 11.00
CA GLU A 95 2.02 2.40 10.64
C GLU A 95 2.91 1.89 11.78
N LEU A 96 3.58 2.80 12.49
CA LEU A 96 4.47 2.42 13.60
C LEU A 96 3.69 1.76 14.75
N ILE A 97 2.53 2.32 15.11
CA ILE A 97 1.68 1.77 16.16
C ILE A 97 1.14 0.41 15.74
N GLU A 98 0.69 0.27 14.50
CA GLU A 98 0.16 -0.99 13.99
C GLU A 98 1.24 -2.10 13.95
N ILE A 99 2.44 -1.79 13.43
CA ILE A 99 3.57 -2.71 13.45
C ILE A 99 3.96 -3.08 14.88
N GLY A 100 4.05 -2.09 15.78
CA GLY A 100 4.37 -2.31 17.18
C GLY A 100 3.35 -3.18 17.90
N SER A 101 2.06 -2.99 17.62
CA SER A 101 0.98 -3.80 18.17
C SER A 101 1.00 -5.22 17.61
N ASN A 102 1.20 -5.39 16.30
CA ASN A 102 1.29 -6.69 15.64
C ASN A 102 2.50 -7.51 16.11
N LEU A 103 3.61 -6.86 16.46
CA LEU A 103 4.80 -7.50 17.01
C LEU A 103 4.73 -7.72 18.53
N GLY A 104 3.65 -7.29 19.20
CA GLY A 104 3.49 -7.41 20.65
C GLY A 104 4.40 -6.48 21.46
N ILE A 105 5.02 -5.48 20.81
CA ILE A 105 5.85 -4.46 21.46
C ILE A 105 4.96 -3.43 22.16
N ILE A 106 3.83 -3.07 21.54
CA ILE A 106 2.79 -2.21 22.11
C ILE A 106 1.61 -3.12 22.50
N GLN A 107 1.20 -3.08 23.76
CA GLN A 107 0.05 -3.85 24.22
C GLN A 107 -1.24 -3.05 23.99
N LYS A 108 -2.28 -3.74 23.50
CA LYS A 108 -3.60 -3.15 23.26
C LYS A 108 -4.61 -3.75 24.24
N ALA A 109 -5.09 -2.93 25.17
CA ALA A 109 -6.16 -3.28 26.10
C ALA A 109 -7.45 -2.54 25.71
N GLY A 110 -8.23 -3.15 24.82
CA GLY A 110 -9.43 -2.52 24.25
C GLY A 110 -9.08 -1.31 23.38
N ALA A 111 -9.42 -0.11 23.86
CA ALA A 111 -9.11 1.16 23.19
C ALA A 111 -7.80 1.81 23.66
N TRP A 112 -7.13 1.22 24.68
CA TRP A 112 -5.90 1.75 25.25
C TRP A 112 -4.67 1.05 24.67
N TYR A 113 -3.63 1.83 24.41
CA TYR A 113 -2.31 1.34 24.01
C TYR A 113 -1.33 1.62 25.14
N SER A 114 -0.53 0.62 25.52
CA SER A 114 0.55 0.75 26.50
C SER A 114 1.87 0.25 25.95
N TYR A 115 2.96 0.86 26.40
CA TYR A 115 4.33 0.52 26.02
C TYR A 115 5.16 0.37 27.30
N ASN A 116 5.82 -0.78 27.48
CA ASN A 116 6.58 -1.11 28.69
C ASN A 116 5.80 -0.99 30.02
N GLY A 117 4.47 -1.07 29.99
CA GLY A 117 3.62 -0.98 31.18
C GLY A 117 3.13 0.43 31.53
N GLU A 118 3.49 1.44 30.73
CA GLU A 118 2.94 2.80 30.78
C GLU A 118 1.97 3.07 29.62
#